data_AF-Q2N154-F1
#
_entry.id   AF-Q2N154-F1
#
_cell.length_a   1.000
_cell.length_b   1.000
_cell.length_c   1.000
_cell.angle_alpha   90.00
_cell.angle_beta   90.00
_cell.angle_gamma   90.00
#
_symmetry.space_group_name_H-M   'P 1'
#
loop_
_entity.id
_entity.type
_entity.pdbx_description
1 polymer ?
#
loop_
_entity_poly.entity_id
_entity_poly.type
_entity_poly.pdbx_seq_one_letter_code
_entity_poly.pdbx_strand_id
1 'polypeptide(L)'
;SFMIEGTPGATPYGGCYLHFNLVEANMRLRRQQLQAILKDTDTFPLPITGFARLGCPGFAVPESDPKVDGAASNSLFFPDNVIWSGHPRYKTLTRNIRERRGDNPAINVPIFKDVNTPSPFVEVFSNDDQGTAARGALPDHIYMDCMGFGMGLSCLQVTFQACDIDEARHLYDHLSVICPILLAISASTCIYRGYLSDIDCRWSIIEQCVDDRTEEERGLKPLKEDRFVIPKSRYSTVDCYLANSDYNDAEVVYDKDVFQTLKDGGVEDLLAQHIAHLFVRDPISLFAEKVEQDPEKEIDHFENIQSTNWQS
;
A
#
# COMPACT_ATOMS: atom_id res chain seq x y z
N SER A 1 -15.17 -4.71 -7.91
CA SER A 1 -13.82 -5.26 -7.66
C SER A 1 -13.36 -6.07 -8.85
N PHE A 2 -12.08 -5.98 -9.17
CA PHE A 2 -11.46 -6.55 -10.37
C PHE A 2 -10.17 -7.33 -10.07
N MET A 3 -9.74 -7.38 -8.81
CA MET A 3 -8.47 -8.03 -8.42
C MET A 3 -8.72 -9.43 -7.86
N ILE A 4 -7.75 -10.30 -8.12
CA ILE A 4 -7.68 -11.65 -7.56
C ILE A 4 -6.25 -11.87 -7.09
N GLU A 5 -6.12 -12.35 -5.86
CA GLU A 5 -4.87 -12.84 -5.30
C GLU A 5 -4.90 -14.37 -5.29
N GLY A 6 -3.75 -15.00 -5.53
CA GLY A 6 -3.63 -16.45 -5.42
C GLY A 6 -2.24 -16.84 -4.99
N THR A 7 -2.14 -17.88 -4.17
CA THR A 7 -0.91 -18.41 -3.58
C THR A 7 -0.75 -19.90 -3.90
N PRO A 8 0.43 -20.51 -3.69
CA PRO A 8 0.60 -21.96 -3.84
C PRO A 8 -0.12 -22.74 -2.72
N GLY A 9 -1.46 -22.79 -2.75
CA GLY A 9 -2.28 -23.64 -1.87
C GLY A 9 -1.94 -23.56 -0.38
N ALA A 10 -2.19 -24.66 0.34
CA ALA A 10 -1.97 -24.74 1.79
C ALA A 10 -0.52 -25.01 2.22
N THR A 11 0.39 -25.30 1.28
CA THR A 11 1.76 -25.75 1.61
C THR A 11 2.79 -24.90 0.87
N PRO A 12 3.75 -24.28 1.58
CA PRO A 12 4.83 -23.54 0.93
C PRO A 12 5.70 -24.48 0.09
N TYR A 13 6.43 -23.92 -0.87
CA TYR A 13 7.48 -24.67 -1.55
C TYR A 13 8.54 -25.11 -0.52
N GLY A 14 9.06 -26.33 -0.63
CA GLY A 14 10.08 -26.81 0.31
C GLY A 14 11.46 -26.18 0.07
N GLY A 15 12.40 -26.36 1.01
CA GLY A 15 13.72 -25.71 0.98
C GLY A 15 14.73 -26.22 -0.06
N CYS A 16 14.39 -27.19 -0.90
CA CYS A 16 15.29 -27.68 -1.95
C CYS A 16 15.20 -26.81 -3.21
N TYR A 17 16.34 -26.49 -3.82
CA TYR A 17 16.42 -25.74 -5.09
C TYR A 17 15.57 -26.35 -6.22
N LEU A 18 15.35 -27.66 -6.21
CA LEU A 18 14.51 -28.33 -7.20
C LEU A 18 13.06 -27.81 -7.22
N HIS A 19 12.56 -27.26 -6.11
CA HIS A 19 11.21 -26.71 -6.04
C HIS A 19 11.04 -25.40 -6.81
N PHE A 20 12.11 -24.69 -7.17
CA PHE A 20 12.01 -23.54 -8.07
C PHE A 20 11.40 -23.93 -9.43
N ASN A 21 11.63 -25.17 -9.88
CA ASN A 21 11.03 -25.71 -11.11
C ASN A 21 9.52 -25.92 -11.01
N LEU A 22 8.92 -25.84 -9.82
CA LEU A 22 7.48 -26.02 -9.60
C LEU A 22 6.70 -24.70 -9.60
N VAL A 23 7.38 -23.57 -9.39
CA VAL A 23 6.74 -22.26 -9.19
C VAL A 23 5.91 -21.87 -10.40
N GLU A 24 6.48 -21.95 -11.60
CA GLU A 24 5.78 -21.58 -12.82
C GLU A 24 4.59 -22.51 -13.11
N ALA A 25 4.77 -23.83 -12.93
CA ALA A 25 3.69 -24.80 -13.12
C ALA A 25 2.51 -24.52 -12.16
N ASN A 26 2.79 -24.18 -10.91
CA ASN A 26 1.78 -23.78 -9.93
C ASN A 26 1.09 -22.45 -10.30
N MET A 27 1.82 -21.44 -10.76
CA MET A 27 1.24 -20.18 -11.25
C MET A 27 0.36 -20.39 -12.48
N ARG A 28 0.77 -21.26 -13.42
CA ARG A 28 -0.03 -21.63 -14.59
C ARG A 28 -1.32 -22.33 -14.18
N LEU A 29 -1.27 -23.24 -13.19
CA LEU A 29 -2.45 -23.92 -12.67
C LEU A 29 -3.46 -22.92 -12.10
N ARG A 30 -3.03 -21.97 -11.26
CA ARG A 30 -3.90 -20.90 -10.73
C ARG A 30 -4.60 -20.12 -11.85
N ARG A 31 -3.86 -19.76 -12.92
CA ARG A 31 -4.44 -19.07 -14.07
C ARG A 31 -5.44 -19.94 -14.83
N GLN A 32 -5.14 -21.22 -15.04
CA GLN A 32 -6.04 -22.16 -15.71
C GLN A 32 -7.36 -22.35 -14.93
N GLN A 33 -7.28 -22.45 -13.61
CA GLN A 33 -8.47 -22.54 -12.74
C GLN A 33 -9.34 -21.29 -12.87
N LEU A 34 -8.73 -20.11 -12.84
CA LEU A 34 -9.44 -18.85 -13.02
C LEU A 34 -10.07 -18.75 -14.42
N GLN A 35 -9.34 -19.11 -15.47
CA GLN A 35 -9.86 -19.14 -16.84
C GLN A 35 -11.02 -20.13 -17.01
N ALA A 36 -10.97 -21.29 -16.32
CA ALA A 36 -12.06 -22.26 -16.34
C ALA A 36 -13.36 -21.72 -15.71
N ILE A 37 -13.24 -20.89 -14.65
CA ILE A 37 -14.39 -20.20 -14.04
C ILE A 37 -14.95 -19.13 -14.97
N LEU A 38 -14.08 -18.42 -15.69
CA LEU A 38 -14.45 -17.30 -16.57
C LEU A 38 -14.81 -17.75 -18.01
N LYS A 39 -14.81 -19.05 -18.30
CA LYS A 39 -14.87 -19.60 -19.67
C LYS A 39 -16.10 -19.16 -20.50
N ASP A 40 -17.23 -18.91 -19.84
CA ASP A 40 -18.50 -18.54 -20.46
C ASP A 40 -18.78 -17.03 -20.32
N THR A 41 -17.73 -16.23 -20.10
CA THR A 41 -17.80 -14.78 -19.91
C THR A 41 -16.85 -14.06 -20.86
N ASP A 42 -17.09 -12.77 -21.10
CA ASP A 42 -16.16 -11.89 -21.84
C ASP A 42 -15.06 -11.29 -20.94
N THR A 43 -14.76 -11.94 -19.80
CA THR A 43 -13.80 -11.45 -18.80
C THR A 43 -12.51 -12.25 -18.88
N PHE A 44 -11.38 -11.55 -18.96
CA PHE A 44 -10.05 -12.16 -19.07
C PHE A 44 -9.15 -11.77 -17.90
N PRO A 45 -8.53 -12.74 -17.20
CA PRO A 45 -7.62 -12.44 -16.12
C PRO A 45 -6.24 -12.04 -16.68
N LEU A 46 -5.75 -10.86 -16.30
CA LEU A 46 -4.46 -10.34 -16.75
C LEU A 46 -3.53 -10.07 -15.55
N PRO A 47 -2.28 -10.56 -15.56
CA PRO A 47 -1.29 -10.32 -14.51
C PRO A 47 -0.64 -8.94 -14.70
N ILE A 48 -1.44 -7.87 -14.74
CA ILE A 48 -0.93 -6.51 -14.93
C ILE A 48 -0.74 -5.81 -13.58
N THR A 49 0.30 -5.00 -13.50
CA THR A 49 0.61 -4.23 -12.30
C THR A 49 -0.37 -3.07 -12.11
N GLY A 50 -0.77 -2.39 -13.18
CA GLY A 50 -1.79 -1.36 -13.14
C GLY A 50 -2.66 -1.35 -14.40
N PHE A 51 -3.95 -1.06 -14.23
CA PHE A 51 -4.84 -0.81 -15.36
C PHE A 51 -4.68 0.64 -15.83
N ALA A 52 -4.20 0.81 -17.06
CA ALA A 52 -3.80 2.12 -17.62
C ALA A 52 -4.88 3.20 -17.54
N ARG A 53 -6.17 2.82 -17.63
CA ARG A 53 -7.32 3.73 -17.61
C ARG A 53 -8.11 3.70 -16.29
N LEU A 54 -7.50 3.22 -15.21
CA LEU A 54 -8.14 3.22 -13.89
C LEU A 54 -8.59 4.64 -13.53
N GLY A 55 -9.86 4.82 -13.15
CA GLY A 55 -10.44 6.14 -12.86
C GLY A 55 -10.80 7.00 -14.06
N CYS A 56 -10.66 6.52 -15.30
CA CYS A 56 -11.18 7.21 -16.49
C CYS A 56 -12.66 6.85 -16.74
N PRO A 57 -13.44 7.68 -17.47
CA PRO A 57 -14.79 7.29 -17.91
C PRO A 57 -14.80 5.91 -18.60
N GLY A 58 -15.80 5.08 -18.27
CA GLY A 58 -15.96 3.73 -18.79
C GLY A 58 -14.97 2.67 -18.29
N PHE A 59 -14.16 2.94 -17.25
CA PHE A 59 -13.13 1.97 -16.79
C PHE A 59 -13.67 0.74 -16.06
N ALA A 60 -14.89 0.82 -15.51
CA ALA A 60 -15.51 -0.24 -14.73
C ALA A 60 -16.87 -0.62 -15.32
N VAL A 61 -17.26 -1.89 -15.14
CA VAL A 61 -18.55 -2.42 -15.57
C VAL A 61 -19.28 -3.02 -14.35
N PRO A 62 -20.51 -2.60 -14.04
CA PRO A 62 -21.22 -1.47 -14.67
C PRO A 62 -20.52 -0.13 -14.39
N GLU A 63 -20.68 0.82 -15.31
CA GLU A 63 -20.23 2.19 -15.08
C GLU A 63 -21.03 2.83 -13.95
N SER A 64 -20.35 3.61 -13.12
CA SER A 64 -20.90 4.22 -11.91
C SER A 64 -20.32 5.61 -11.70
N ASP A 65 -21.13 6.49 -11.13
CA ASP A 65 -20.67 7.81 -10.72
C ASP A 65 -19.76 7.67 -9.49
N PRO A 66 -18.54 8.24 -9.52
CA PRO A 66 -17.68 8.26 -8.35
C PRO A 66 -18.23 9.12 -7.20
N LYS A 67 -19.07 10.12 -7.49
CA LYS A 67 -19.66 11.00 -6.49
C LYS A 67 -20.99 10.47 -5.99
N VAL A 68 -20.95 9.83 -4.83
CA VAL A 68 -22.15 9.41 -4.11
C VAL A 68 -22.07 9.93 -2.68
N ASP A 69 -23.17 10.50 -2.16
CA ASP A 69 -23.24 10.95 -0.77
C ASP A 69 -22.90 9.80 0.18
N GLY A 70 -21.95 10.04 1.09
CA GLY A 70 -21.48 9.02 2.04
C GLY A 70 -20.54 7.98 1.47
N ALA A 71 -19.95 8.21 0.29
CA ALA A 71 -18.90 7.35 -0.25
C ALA A 71 -17.70 7.23 0.71
N ALA A 72 -17.14 6.02 0.81
CA ALA A 72 -15.95 5.74 1.58
C ALA A 72 -14.72 6.45 1.01
N SER A 73 -14.59 6.55 -0.32
CA SER A 73 -13.47 7.25 -0.94
C SER A 73 -13.65 8.76 -1.06
N ASN A 74 -14.88 9.25 -1.33
CA ASN A 74 -15.12 10.62 -1.82
C ASN A 74 -14.19 11.02 -3.00
N SER A 75 -13.83 10.06 -3.86
CA SER A 75 -12.98 10.30 -5.02
C SER A 75 -13.74 11.04 -6.13
N LEU A 76 -13.04 11.87 -6.91
CA LEU A 76 -13.54 12.46 -8.15
C LEU A 76 -13.59 11.47 -9.32
N PHE A 77 -12.85 10.37 -9.23
CA PHE A 77 -12.55 9.49 -10.36
C PHE A 77 -12.92 8.03 -10.11
N PHE A 78 -12.93 7.60 -8.84
CA PHE A 78 -12.98 6.19 -8.46
C PHE A 78 -14.26 5.85 -7.70
N PRO A 79 -15.22 5.14 -8.33
CA PRO A 79 -16.46 4.76 -7.68
C PRO A 79 -16.29 3.68 -6.61
N ASP A 80 -17.02 3.84 -5.51
CA ASP A 80 -16.97 2.95 -4.34
C ASP A 80 -17.48 1.52 -4.60
N ASN A 81 -18.25 1.29 -5.66
CA ASN A 81 -18.66 -0.06 -6.10
C ASN A 81 -17.48 -0.85 -6.71
N VAL A 82 -16.42 -0.17 -7.11
CA VAL A 82 -15.18 -0.79 -7.58
C VAL A 82 -14.42 -1.40 -6.42
N ILE A 83 -14.48 -0.80 -5.22
CA ILE A 83 -13.92 -1.34 -3.98
C ILE A 83 -14.59 -2.69 -3.66
N TRP A 84 -13.79 -3.69 -3.30
CA TRP A 84 -14.31 -5.02 -2.98
C TRP A 84 -15.30 -4.98 -1.82
N SER A 85 -16.55 -5.30 -2.14
CA SER A 85 -17.66 -5.29 -1.20
C SER A 85 -17.90 -6.64 -0.52
N GLY A 86 -17.17 -7.70 -0.94
CA GLY A 86 -17.26 -9.02 -0.29
C GLY A 86 -16.58 -9.08 1.09
N HIS A 87 -15.87 -8.02 1.50
CA HIS A 87 -15.32 -7.91 2.84
C HIS A 87 -15.28 -6.44 3.31
N PRO A 88 -15.80 -6.10 4.51
CA PRO A 88 -15.96 -4.71 4.95
C PRO A 88 -14.63 -3.96 5.14
N ARG A 89 -13.53 -4.69 5.42
CA ARG A 89 -12.19 -4.12 5.65
C ARG A 89 -11.77 -3.08 4.59
N TYR A 90 -12.02 -3.33 3.31
CA TYR A 90 -11.51 -2.47 2.23
C TYR A 90 -12.18 -1.09 2.21
N LYS A 91 -13.50 -1.03 2.36
CA LYS A 91 -14.23 0.25 2.47
C LYS A 91 -13.93 0.95 3.79
N THR A 92 -13.80 0.21 4.89
CA THR A 92 -13.41 0.77 6.19
C THR A 92 -12.03 1.40 6.15
N LEU A 93 -11.01 0.72 5.59
CA LEU A 93 -9.66 1.27 5.43
C LEU A 93 -9.68 2.55 4.57
N THR A 94 -10.38 2.51 3.43
CA THR A 94 -10.48 3.67 2.52
C THR A 94 -11.03 4.90 3.26
N ARG A 95 -12.14 4.72 3.99
CA ARG A 95 -12.78 5.79 4.76
C ARG A 95 -11.89 6.28 5.90
N ASN A 96 -11.34 5.36 6.69
CA ASN A 96 -10.60 5.69 7.90
C ASN A 96 -9.27 6.40 7.58
N ILE A 97 -8.57 6.02 6.51
CA ILE A 97 -7.36 6.72 6.05
C ILE A 97 -7.68 8.18 5.71
N ARG A 98 -8.73 8.41 4.91
CA ARG A 98 -9.19 9.75 4.54
C ARG A 98 -9.59 10.57 5.76
N GLU A 99 -10.42 9.99 6.64
CA GLU A 99 -10.95 10.70 7.80
C GLU A 99 -9.87 11.00 8.83
N ARG A 100 -8.91 10.08 9.06
CA ARG A 100 -7.73 10.32 9.90
C ARG A 100 -6.87 11.44 9.33
N ARG A 101 -6.57 11.38 8.03
CA ARG A 101 -5.79 12.41 7.33
C ARG A 101 -6.47 13.79 7.38
N GLY A 102 -7.81 13.82 7.47
CA GLY A 102 -8.63 15.02 7.38
C GLY A 102 -8.87 15.50 5.94
N ASP A 103 -8.36 14.76 4.95
CA ASP A 103 -8.51 15.04 3.53
C ASP A 103 -8.34 13.75 2.71
N ASN A 104 -8.72 13.78 1.43
CA ASN A 104 -8.38 12.71 0.51
C ASN A 104 -6.85 12.55 0.39
N PRO A 105 -6.34 11.32 0.22
CA PRO A 105 -4.96 11.12 -0.23
C PRO A 105 -4.70 11.93 -1.50
N ALA A 106 -3.57 12.62 -1.60
CA ALA A 106 -3.21 13.41 -2.77
C ALA A 106 -2.02 12.74 -3.45
N ILE A 107 -2.28 12.03 -4.54
CA ILE A 107 -1.27 11.28 -5.28
C ILE A 107 -0.90 12.09 -6.53
N ASN A 108 0.36 12.55 -6.57
CA ASN A 108 0.87 13.32 -7.70
C ASN A 108 1.98 12.51 -8.39
N VAL A 109 1.76 12.17 -9.66
CA VAL A 109 2.72 11.40 -10.47
C VAL A 109 3.26 12.29 -11.60
N PRO A 110 4.58 12.47 -11.75
CA PRO A 110 5.13 13.28 -12.82
C PRO A 110 4.62 12.85 -14.20
N ILE A 111 4.12 13.79 -15.00
CA ILE A 111 3.63 13.50 -16.35
C ILE A 111 4.79 13.43 -17.34
N PHE A 112 4.71 12.49 -18.29
CA PHE A 112 5.64 12.45 -19.41
C PHE A 112 5.46 13.68 -20.32
N LYS A 113 6.56 14.39 -20.57
CA LYS A 113 6.59 15.60 -21.40
C LYS A 113 6.88 15.26 -22.86
N ASP A 114 5.83 14.95 -23.63
CA ASP A 114 5.90 14.82 -25.08
C ASP A 114 5.77 16.20 -25.78
N VAL A 115 5.95 16.25 -27.09
CA VAL A 115 5.88 17.45 -27.95
C VAL A 115 4.61 18.28 -27.73
N ASN A 116 3.49 17.61 -27.46
CA ASN A 116 2.18 18.26 -27.27
C ASN A 116 1.68 18.21 -25.82
N THR A 117 2.47 17.72 -24.87
CA THR A 117 2.11 17.83 -23.45
C THR A 117 2.23 19.30 -23.03
N PRO A 118 1.16 19.96 -22.53
CA PRO A 118 1.26 21.32 -22.02
C PRO A 118 2.37 21.45 -20.96
N SER A 119 3.08 22.58 -20.94
CA SER A 119 4.07 22.87 -19.89
C SER A 119 3.90 24.30 -19.38
N PRO A 120 3.40 24.50 -18.13
CA PRO A 120 3.04 23.45 -17.19
C PRO A 120 1.81 22.65 -17.63
N PHE A 121 1.80 21.34 -17.36
CA PHE A 121 0.58 20.54 -17.40
C PHE A 121 -0.26 20.87 -16.17
N VAL A 122 -1.47 21.37 -16.38
CA VAL A 122 -2.39 21.74 -15.30
C VAL A 122 -3.74 21.13 -15.59
N GLU A 123 -4.21 20.31 -14.65
CA GLU A 123 -5.52 19.69 -14.74
C GLU A 123 -6.64 20.64 -14.35
N VAL A 124 -7.81 20.47 -14.99
CA VAL A 124 -9.03 21.20 -14.66
C VAL A 124 -10.10 20.19 -14.26
N PHE A 125 -10.55 20.28 -13.00
CA PHE A 125 -11.55 19.37 -12.44
C PHE A 125 -12.93 20.05 -12.46
N SER A 126 -13.72 19.79 -13.50
CA SER A 126 -15.05 20.40 -13.65
C SER A 126 -16.05 19.97 -12.58
N ASN A 127 -15.76 18.87 -11.88
CA ASN A 127 -16.58 18.30 -10.82
C ASN A 127 -15.87 18.41 -9.46
N ASP A 128 -15.08 19.44 -9.17
CA ASP A 128 -14.45 19.61 -7.85
C ASP A 128 -15.15 20.69 -7.02
N ASP A 129 -16.38 20.39 -6.56
CA ASP A 129 -17.24 21.38 -5.88
C ASP A 129 -16.61 21.96 -4.60
N GLN A 130 -15.77 21.17 -3.93
CA GLN A 130 -15.08 21.56 -2.70
C GLN A 130 -13.66 22.10 -2.95
N GLY A 131 -13.19 22.12 -4.20
CA GLY A 131 -11.85 22.56 -4.58
C GLY A 131 -10.72 21.68 -4.00
N THR A 132 -11.03 20.47 -3.54
CA THR A 132 -10.07 19.59 -2.84
C THR A 132 -9.02 19.06 -3.79
N ALA A 133 -9.44 18.59 -4.97
CA ALA A 133 -8.50 18.14 -5.99
C ALA A 133 -7.65 19.29 -6.53
N ALA A 134 -8.24 20.45 -6.76
CA ALA A 134 -7.54 21.65 -7.21
C ALA A 134 -6.46 22.12 -6.21
N ARG A 135 -6.68 21.94 -4.90
CA ARG A 135 -5.67 22.24 -3.87
C ARG A 135 -4.56 21.19 -3.78
N GLY A 136 -4.89 19.91 -4.01
CA GLY A 136 -3.96 18.79 -3.89
C GLY A 136 -3.12 18.51 -5.14
N ALA A 137 -3.59 18.92 -6.32
CA ALA A 137 -2.92 18.69 -7.59
C ALA A 137 -1.71 19.61 -7.79
N LEU A 138 -0.59 19.05 -8.26
CA LEU A 138 0.62 19.78 -8.59
C LEU A 138 0.73 20.02 -10.11
N PRO A 139 1.29 21.16 -10.56
CA PRO A 139 1.66 21.35 -11.96
C PRO A 139 2.63 20.27 -12.43
N ASP A 140 2.56 19.88 -13.70
CA ASP A 140 3.37 18.80 -14.30
C ASP A 140 3.17 17.42 -13.67
N HIS A 141 2.04 17.19 -13.00
CA HIS A 141 1.68 15.89 -12.41
C HIS A 141 0.28 15.44 -12.83
N ILE A 142 0.12 14.13 -12.96
CA ILE A 142 -1.15 13.42 -13.03
C ILE A 142 -1.68 13.32 -11.60
N TYR A 143 -2.90 13.80 -11.37
CA TYR A 143 -3.53 13.78 -10.05
C TYR A 143 -4.47 12.58 -9.86
N MET A 144 -4.39 11.95 -8.70
CA MET A 144 -5.27 10.87 -8.25
C MET A 144 -5.53 11.04 -6.74
N ASP A 145 -6.70 10.59 -6.25
CA ASP A 145 -7.23 11.09 -4.97
C ASP A 145 -7.79 10.03 -4.02
N CYS A 146 -7.47 8.74 -4.23
CA CYS A 146 -7.97 7.70 -3.33
C CYS A 146 -7.08 6.45 -3.28
N MET A 147 -7.30 5.64 -2.24
CA MET A 147 -6.64 4.36 -1.98
C MET A 147 -6.71 3.41 -3.19
N GLY A 148 -7.80 3.44 -3.95
CA GLY A 148 -8.01 2.57 -5.11
C GLY A 148 -6.98 2.74 -6.23
N PHE A 149 -6.33 3.90 -6.33
CA PHE A 149 -5.31 4.15 -7.36
C PHE A 149 -3.96 3.47 -7.07
N GLY A 150 -3.66 3.16 -5.81
CA GLY A 150 -2.46 2.43 -5.43
C GLY A 150 -2.75 1.00 -4.97
N MET A 151 -3.67 0.80 -4.02
CA MET A 151 -4.05 -0.54 -3.56
C MET A 151 -4.87 -1.32 -4.60
N GLY A 152 -5.34 -0.65 -5.67
CA GLY A 152 -5.88 -1.29 -6.88
C GLY A 152 -4.81 -1.78 -7.86
N LEU A 153 -3.52 -1.64 -7.51
CA LEU A 153 -2.39 -2.13 -8.30
C LEU A 153 -1.93 -3.49 -7.79
N SER A 154 -1.46 -4.34 -8.70
CA SER A 154 -1.01 -5.70 -8.39
C SER A 154 0.49 -5.75 -8.12
N CYS A 155 0.94 -6.79 -7.43
CA CYS A 155 2.35 -7.06 -7.22
C CYS A 155 2.66 -8.56 -7.25
N LEU A 156 3.95 -8.89 -7.31
CA LEU A 156 4.45 -10.20 -6.96
C LEU A 156 5.17 -10.08 -5.62
N GLN A 157 4.79 -10.93 -4.66
CA GLN A 157 5.44 -11.05 -3.36
C GLN A 157 5.94 -12.47 -3.17
N VAL A 158 7.06 -12.60 -2.45
CA VAL A 158 7.67 -13.88 -2.09
C VAL A 158 8.02 -13.82 -0.61
N THR A 159 7.53 -14.78 0.16
CA THR A 159 7.80 -14.90 1.59
C THR A 159 8.76 -16.06 1.82
N PHE A 160 9.82 -15.81 2.58
CA PHE A 160 10.80 -16.82 2.98
C PHE A 160 10.69 -17.10 4.48
N GLN A 161 10.83 -18.36 4.87
CA GLN A 161 10.94 -18.75 6.27
C GLN A 161 12.42 -19.04 6.57
N ALA A 162 12.98 -18.34 7.55
CA ALA A 162 14.32 -18.61 8.08
C ALA A 162 14.28 -19.74 9.13
N CYS A 163 15.45 -20.26 9.51
CA CYS A 163 15.61 -21.27 10.55
C CYS A 163 15.30 -20.74 11.95
N ASP A 164 15.63 -19.47 12.21
CA ASP A 164 15.40 -18.78 13.48
C ASP A 164 15.31 -17.26 13.28
N ILE A 165 15.15 -16.53 14.38
CA ILE A 165 15.01 -15.07 14.37
C ILE A 165 16.31 -14.35 13.97
N ASP A 166 17.48 -14.93 14.25
CA ASP A 166 18.76 -14.31 13.94
C ASP A 166 19.02 -14.39 12.43
N GLU A 167 18.79 -15.55 11.82
CA GLU A 167 18.83 -15.69 10.37
C GLU A 167 17.76 -14.81 9.69
N ALA A 168 16.55 -14.72 10.27
CA ALA A 168 15.49 -13.86 9.72
C ALA A 168 15.91 -12.39 9.68
N ARG A 169 16.56 -11.89 10.74
CA ARG A 169 17.06 -10.49 10.80
C ARG A 169 18.15 -10.24 9.76
N HIS A 170 19.09 -11.18 9.60
CA HIS A 170 20.11 -11.07 8.55
C HIS A 170 19.52 -11.13 7.14
N LEU A 171 18.54 -12.00 6.92
CA LEU A 171 17.85 -12.11 5.63
C LEU A 171 17.06 -10.83 5.32
N TYR A 172 16.36 -10.27 6.32
CA TYR A 172 15.67 -8.98 6.20
C TYR A 172 16.64 -7.89 5.74
N ASP A 173 17.75 -7.69 6.47
CA ASP A 173 18.73 -6.64 6.16
C ASP A 173 19.32 -6.79 4.74
N HIS A 174 19.67 -8.02 4.36
CA HIS A 174 20.21 -8.28 3.02
C HIS A 174 19.18 -8.03 1.91
N LEU A 175 17.92 -8.42 2.11
CA LEU A 175 16.87 -8.24 1.12
C LEU A 175 16.48 -6.76 0.97
N SER A 176 16.49 -5.98 2.06
CA SER A 176 16.16 -4.55 2.05
C SER A 176 17.00 -3.76 1.05
N VAL A 177 18.29 -4.09 0.91
CA VAL A 177 19.20 -3.44 -0.05
C VAL A 177 18.87 -3.78 -1.51
N ILE A 178 18.29 -4.97 -1.75
CA ILE A 178 17.97 -5.47 -3.09
C ILE A 178 16.57 -5.02 -3.54
N CYS A 179 15.66 -4.73 -2.61
CA CYS A 179 14.29 -4.29 -2.92
C CYS A 179 14.20 -3.14 -3.96
N PRO A 180 14.94 -2.01 -3.84
CA PRO A 180 14.88 -0.95 -4.85
C PRO A 180 15.43 -1.38 -6.22
N ILE A 181 16.40 -2.30 -6.25
CA ILE A 181 16.96 -2.85 -7.49
C ILE A 181 15.92 -3.73 -8.19
N LEU A 182 15.25 -4.61 -7.43
CA LEU A 182 14.17 -5.46 -7.96
C LEU A 182 12.98 -4.63 -8.43
N LEU A 183 12.63 -3.56 -7.70
CA LEU A 183 11.60 -2.62 -8.13
C LEU A 183 11.93 -2.05 -9.52
N ALA A 184 13.14 -1.55 -9.72
CA ALA A 184 13.57 -0.98 -11.00
C ALA A 184 13.62 -2.01 -12.14
N ILE A 185 14.17 -3.21 -11.91
CA ILE A 185 14.28 -4.26 -12.95
C ILE A 185 12.90 -4.82 -13.32
N SER A 186 11.97 -4.85 -12.36
CA SER A 186 10.60 -5.34 -12.53
C SER A 186 9.60 -4.27 -12.98
N ALA A 187 10.07 -3.07 -13.33
CA ALA A 187 9.25 -1.92 -13.70
C ALA A 187 8.22 -2.29 -14.78
N SER A 188 6.96 -1.94 -14.53
CA SER A 188 5.81 -2.45 -15.29
C SER A 188 4.59 -1.54 -15.22
N THR A 189 4.74 -0.28 -14.77
CA THR A 189 3.63 0.65 -14.61
C THR A 189 4.05 2.07 -14.99
N CYS A 190 3.72 2.50 -16.21
CA CYS A 190 4.04 3.84 -16.71
C CYS A 190 2.80 4.64 -17.15
N ILE A 191 1.59 4.12 -16.95
CA ILE A 191 0.36 4.79 -17.35
C ILE A 191 -0.59 4.85 -16.16
N TYR A 192 -1.01 6.06 -15.82
CA TYR A 192 -1.93 6.33 -14.71
C TYR A 192 -3.07 7.23 -15.20
N ARG A 193 -4.31 6.83 -14.91
CA ARG A 193 -5.52 7.58 -15.25
C ARG A 193 -5.57 8.04 -16.72
N GLY A 194 -5.05 7.21 -17.62
CA GLY A 194 -5.00 7.46 -19.07
C GLY A 194 -3.83 8.33 -19.56
N TYR A 195 -2.93 8.75 -18.68
CA TYR A 195 -1.75 9.57 -19.00
C TYR A 195 -0.46 8.76 -18.86
N LEU A 196 0.51 9.01 -19.74
CA LEU A 196 1.86 8.48 -19.61
C LEU A 196 2.61 9.26 -18.52
N SER A 197 3.21 8.56 -17.56
CA SER A 197 4.03 9.14 -16.49
C SER A 197 5.51 9.16 -16.85
N ASP A 198 6.27 10.03 -16.19
CA ASP A 198 7.74 10.09 -16.25
C ASP A 198 8.40 9.18 -15.19
N ILE A 199 7.70 8.12 -14.80
CA ILE A 199 8.14 7.04 -13.91
C ILE A 199 7.55 5.71 -14.37
N ASP A 200 8.25 4.60 -14.08
CA ASP A 200 7.88 3.25 -14.56
C ASP A 200 7.45 2.28 -13.44
N CYS A 201 7.41 2.77 -12.19
CA CYS A 201 7.17 1.97 -11.00
C CYS A 201 5.98 2.47 -10.20
N ARG A 202 5.24 1.54 -9.59
CA ARG A 202 4.04 1.84 -8.78
C ARG A 202 4.30 2.37 -7.38
N TRP A 203 5.54 2.30 -6.86
CA TRP A 203 5.81 2.42 -5.42
C TRP A 203 5.32 3.73 -4.83
N SER A 204 5.68 4.86 -5.44
CA SER A 204 5.29 6.20 -4.96
C SER A 204 3.78 6.44 -5.03
N ILE A 205 3.06 5.74 -5.93
CA ILE A 205 1.60 5.81 -6.02
C ILE A 205 0.97 5.13 -4.81
N ILE A 206 1.43 3.92 -4.48
CA ILE A 206 0.87 3.17 -3.35
C ILE A 206 1.22 3.85 -2.04
N GLU A 207 2.46 4.33 -1.90
CA GLU A 207 2.92 5.11 -0.74
C GLU A 207 1.98 6.29 -0.45
N GLN A 208 1.65 7.08 -1.47
CA GLN A 208 0.78 8.25 -1.33
C GLN A 208 -0.69 7.88 -1.11
N CYS A 209 -1.19 6.75 -1.68
CA CYS A 209 -2.61 6.43 -1.66
C CYS A 209 -3.15 5.97 -0.30
N VAL A 210 -2.26 5.51 0.59
CA VAL A 210 -2.57 5.12 1.97
C VAL A 210 -1.81 5.94 3.00
N ASP A 211 -1.28 7.09 2.60
CA ASP A 211 -0.66 8.04 3.51
C ASP A 211 -1.75 8.70 4.36
N ASP A 212 -1.94 8.20 5.56
CA ASP A 212 -2.93 8.67 6.52
C ASP A 212 -2.43 9.83 7.39
N ARG A 213 -1.18 10.29 7.17
CA ARG A 213 -0.57 11.33 8.00
C ARG A 213 -1.33 12.64 7.95
N THR A 214 -1.60 13.21 9.12
CA THR A 214 -2.16 14.56 9.26
C THR A 214 -1.17 15.61 8.77
N GLU A 215 -1.58 16.89 8.77
CA GLU A 215 -0.64 17.99 8.50
C GLU A 215 0.41 18.17 9.60
N GLU A 216 0.11 17.83 10.87
CA GLU A 216 1.07 17.90 11.97
C GLU A 216 2.10 16.78 11.85
N GLU A 217 1.65 15.55 11.57
CA GLU A 217 2.55 14.40 11.36
C GLU A 217 3.45 14.58 10.13
N ARG A 218 3.00 15.30 9.10
CA ARG A 218 3.83 15.67 7.94
C ARG A 218 4.77 16.85 8.22
N GLY A 219 4.71 17.45 9.42
CA GLY A 219 5.52 18.61 9.79
C GLY A 219 5.11 19.91 9.10
N LEU A 220 3.92 19.96 8.48
CA LEU A 220 3.36 21.17 7.85
C LEU A 220 2.77 22.13 8.89
N LYS A 221 2.38 21.58 10.04
CA LYS A 221 1.92 22.33 11.22
C LYS A 221 2.67 21.85 12.47
N PRO A 222 2.83 22.69 13.51
CA PRO A 222 3.37 22.25 14.80
C PRO A 222 2.45 21.21 15.45
N LEU A 223 3.04 20.23 16.15
CA LEU A 223 2.29 19.23 16.92
C LEU A 223 1.44 19.90 18.02
N LYS A 224 0.15 19.55 18.05
CA LYS A 224 -0.81 19.93 19.09
C LYS A 224 -1.68 18.76 19.49
N GLU A 225 -2.23 18.04 18.51
CA GLU A 225 -3.09 16.87 18.73
C GLU A 225 -2.33 15.57 18.46
N ASP A 226 -1.42 15.59 17.49
CA ASP A 226 -0.61 14.43 17.13
C ASP A 226 0.64 14.29 18.03
N ARG A 227 1.11 13.04 18.18
CA ARG A 227 2.24 12.69 19.08
C ARG A 227 3.61 12.79 18.39
N PHE A 228 3.66 12.62 17.08
CA PHE A 228 4.91 12.42 16.33
C PHE A 228 4.92 13.20 15.02
N VAL A 229 6.08 13.73 14.62
CA VAL A 229 6.33 14.10 13.22
C VAL A 229 6.91 12.86 12.54
N ILE A 230 6.23 12.34 11.53
CA ILE A 230 6.54 11.05 10.91
C ILE A 230 6.99 11.29 9.45
N PRO A 231 8.25 10.96 9.11
CA PRO A 231 8.84 11.38 7.84
C PRO A 231 8.25 10.67 6.62
N LYS A 232 7.78 9.43 6.78
CA LYS A 232 7.29 8.59 5.68
C LYS A 232 5.84 8.16 5.89
N SER A 233 5.17 7.76 4.81
CA SER A 233 3.87 7.08 4.88
C SER A 233 4.00 5.73 5.60
N ARG A 234 2.89 5.21 6.13
CA ARG A 234 2.82 3.83 6.64
C ARG A 234 3.04 2.77 5.57
N TYR A 235 2.87 3.16 4.29
CA TYR A 235 3.38 2.40 3.16
C TYR A 235 4.66 3.09 2.65
N SER A 236 5.84 2.56 2.96
CA SER A 236 7.11 3.16 2.52
C SER A 236 8.25 2.13 2.60
N THR A 237 9.47 2.48 2.18
CA THR A 237 10.61 1.57 2.32
C THR A 237 10.86 1.24 3.79
N VAL A 238 11.62 0.18 4.08
CA VAL A 238 12.06 -0.13 5.46
C VAL A 238 12.75 1.08 6.12
N ASP A 239 12.66 1.16 7.45
CA ASP A 239 13.17 2.29 8.26
C ASP A 239 14.52 2.00 8.92
N CYS A 240 14.81 0.75 9.24
CA CYS A 240 16.04 0.34 9.90
C CYS A 240 16.38 -1.12 9.60
N TYR A 241 17.67 -1.42 9.73
CA TYR A 241 18.23 -2.75 9.80
C TYR A 241 18.04 -3.35 11.18
N LEU A 242 17.79 -4.66 11.21
CA LEU A 242 17.48 -5.44 12.40
C LEU A 242 18.67 -6.24 12.90
N ALA A 243 19.62 -6.61 12.05
CA ALA A 243 20.80 -7.38 12.44
C ALA A 243 22.04 -6.52 12.66
N ASN A 244 22.20 -5.41 11.94
CA ASN A 244 23.35 -4.53 12.10
C ASN A 244 22.98 -3.03 12.22
N SER A 245 23.18 -2.47 13.42
CA SER A 245 22.94 -1.07 13.73
C SER A 245 23.89 -0.09 13.06
N ASP A 246 25.09 -0.51 12.66
CA ASP A 246 26.12 0.38 12.12
C ASP A 246 25.71 1.05 10.81
N TYR A 247 24.71 0.48 10.12
CA TYR A 247 24.14 1.00 8.88
C TYR A 247 22.85 1.80 9.08
N ASN A 248 22.36 1.92 10.32
CA ASN A 248 21.20 2.77 10.63
C ASN A 248 21.67 4.21 10.81
N ASP A 249 21.78 4.93 9.70
CA ASP A 249 22.23 6.32 9.63
C ASP A 249 21.09 7.35 9.61
N ALA A 250 19.84 6.89 9.50
CA ALA A 250 18.64 7.71 9.60
C ALA A 250 18.02 7.64 11.01
N GLU A 251 17.48 8.77 11.48
CA GLU A 251 16.71 8.80 12.71
C GLU A 251 15.37 8.06 12.53
N VAL A 252 15.16 7.00 13.30
CA VAL A 252 13.90 6.26 13.35
C VAL A 252 13.03 6.87 14.44
N VAL A 253 11.85 7.36 14.06
CA VAL A 253 10.84 7.83 15.03
C VAL A 253 10.13 6.62 15.62
N TYR A 254 10.08 6.48 16.94
CA TYR A 254 9.43 5.33 17.59
C TYR A 254 8.76 5.73 18.91
N ASP A 255 7.75 4.94 19.31
CA ASP A 255 7.07 5.14 20.59
C ASP A 255 7.94 4.62 21.75
N LYS A 256 8.37 5.53 22.63
CA LYS A 256 9.27 5.20 23.75
C LYS A 256 8.63 4.32 24.81
N ASP A 257 7.31 4.42 25.00
CA ASP A 257 6.60 3.62 26.00
C ASP A 257 6.46 2.17 25.50
N VAL A 258 6.17 2.01 24.20
CA VAL A 258 6.16 0.70 23.53
C VAL A 258 7.55 0.08 23.53
N PHE A 259 8.59 0.87 23.20
CA PHE A 259 9.97 0.42 23.26
C PHE A 259 10.32 -0.10 24.66
N GLN A 260 10.03 0.66 25.71
CA GLN A 260 10.33 0.24 27.09
C GLN A 260 9.55 -1.02 27.47
N THR A 261 8.28 -1.14 27.08
CA THR A 261 7.47 -2.35 27.31
C THR A 261 8.11 -3.58 26.69
N LEU A 262 8.61 -3.47 25.45
CA LEU A 262 9.31 -4.56 24.76
C LEU A 262 10.65 -4.90 25.42
N LYS A 263 11.40 -3.87 25.85
CA LYS A 263 12.66 -4.02 26.59
C LYS A 263 12.45 -4.78 27.91
N ASP A 264 11.43 -4.42 28.67
CA ASP A 264 11.08 -5.08 29.94
C ASP A 264 10.64 -6.53 29.71
N GLY A 265 10.04 -6.82 28.54
CA GLY A 265 9.72 -8.17 28.07
C GLY A 265 10.90 -8.98 27.53
N GLY A 266 12.11 -8.42 27.51
CA GLY A 266 13.32 -9.11 27.07
C GLY A 266 13.63 -9.03 25.57
N VAL A 267 12.94 -8.17 24.81
CA VAL A 267 13.23 -7.94 23.40
C VAL A 267 14.52 -7.11 23.24
N GLU A 268 15.38 -7.50 22.29
CA GLU A 268 16.62 -6.79 22.00
C GLU A 268 16.40 -5.38 21.43
N ASP A 269 17.36 -4.47 21.62
CA ASP A 269 17.22 -3.04 21.32
C ASP A 269 16.77 -2.76 19.88
N LEU A 270 17.42 -3.35 18.88
CA LEU A 270 17.08 -3.08 17.48
C LEU A 270 15.69 -3.59 17.10
N LEU A 271 15.34 -4.79 17.56
CA LEU A 271 14.02 -5.36 17.31
C LEU A 271 12.93 -4.59 18.06
N ALA A 272 13.21 -4.18 19.30
CA ALA A 272 12.31 -3.35 20.09
C ALA A 272 12.07 -1.99 19.44
N GLN A 273 13.13 -1.34 18.92
CA GLN A 273 13.01 -0.07 18.20
C GLN A 273 12.21 -0.23 16.91
N HIS A 274 12.45 -1.29 16.15
CA HIS A 274 11.69 -1.59 14.94
C HIS A 274 10.20 -1.76 15.24
N ILE A 275 9.84 -2.61 16.21
CA ILE A 275 8.43 -2.82 16.57
C ILE A 275 7.83 -1.51 17.10
N ALA A 276 8.53 -0.79 17.98
CA ALA A 276 8.06 0.49 18.50
C ALA A 276 7.87 1.57 17.43
N HIS A 277 8.62 1.50 16.32
CA HIS A 277 8.40 2.36 15.15
C HIS A 277 7.06 2.05 14.47
N LEU A 278 6.68 0.78 14.32
CA LEU A 278 5.38 0.43 13.72
C LEU A 278 4.20 0.98 14.53
N PHE A 279 4.36 1.08 15.86
CA PHE A 279 3.38 1.57 16.82
C PHE A 279 3.27 3.10 16.90
N VAL A 280 4.03 3.86 16.09
CA VAL A 280 3.75 5.29 15.90
C VAL A 280 2.49 5.54 15.05
N ARG A 281 1.91 4.47 14.49
CA ARG A 281 0.69 4.50 13.68
C ARG A 281 -0.52 4.10 14.48
N ASP A 282 -1.65 4.74 14.18
CA ASP A 282 -2.94 4.31 14.70
C ASP A 282 -3.47 3.08 13.95
N PRO A 283 -4.25 2.22 14.62
CA PRO A 283 -5.01 1.16 13.97
C PRO A 283 -6.09 1.77 13.06
N ILE A 284 -6.07 1.41 11.78
CA ILE A 284 -6.99 1.98 10.77
C ILE A 284 -8.16 1.08 10.42
N SER A 285 -8.23 -0.14 10.96
CA SER A 285 -9.39 -1.02 10.80
C SER A 285 -9.50 -2.00 11.95
N LEU A 286 -10.51 -1.84 12.81
CA LEU A 286 -10.80 -2.75 13.92
C LEU A 286 -12.28 -3.15 13.89
N PHE A 287 -12.56 -4.43 14.05
CA PHE A 287 -13.93 -4.93 14.18
C PHE A 287 -14.38 -4.86 15.64
N ALA A 288 -15.64 -4.51 15.88
CA ALA A 288 -16.18 -4.34 17.23
C ALA A 288 -16.05 -5.63 18.06
N GLU A 289 -16.22 -6.78 17.40
CA GLU A 289 -16.09 -8.12 17.98
C GLU A 289 -14.66 -8.48 18.37
N LYS A 290 -13.67 -7.70 17.89
CA LYS A 290 -12.24 -7.90 18.11
C LYS A 290 -11.62 -6.83 19.01
N VAL A 291 -12.43 -5.99 19.66
CA VAL A 291 -11.94 -4.99 20.62
C VAL A 291 -11.33 -5.68 21.84
N GLU A 292 -12.05 -6.63 22.44
CA GLU A 292 -11.56 -7.44 23.56
C GLU A 292 -11.01 -8.77 23.03
N GLN A 293 -9.80 -9.15 23.45
CA GLN A 293 -9.11 -10.36 23.00
C GLN A 293 -8.35 -11.01 24.16
N ASP A 294 -8.07 -12.32 24.02
CA ASP A 294 -7.17 -13.03 24.93
C ASP A 294 -5.72 -12.89 24.43
N PRO A 295 -4.87 -12.06 25.07
CA PRO A 295 -3.52 -11.77 24.57
C PRO A 295 -2.60 -12.99 24.57
N GLU A 296 -2.94 -14.07 25.27
CA GLU A 296 -2.18 -15.33 25.29
C GLU A 296 -2.51 -16.24 24.09
N LYS A 297 -3.57 -15.94 23.34
CA LYS A 297 -4.07 -16.79 22.25
C LYS A 297 -4.29 -16.07 20.93
N GLU A 298 -4.56 -14.77 20.99
CA GLU A 298 -4.89 -13.95 19.84
C GLU A 298 -3.82 -12.87 19.65
N ILE A 299 -3.44 -12.66 18.39
CA ILE A 299 -2.45 -11.65 17.98
C ILE A 299 -3.07 -10.57 17.08
N ASP A 300 -4.41 -10.54 16.95
CA ASP A 300 -5.09 -9.67 15.99
C ASP A 300 -4.85 -8.18 16.30
N HIS A 301 -4.64 -7.79 17.57
CA HIS A 301 -4.25 -6.41 17.94
C HIS A 301 -2.87 -6.04 17.40
N PHE A 302 -1.88 -6.93 17.53
CA PHE A 302 -0.56 -6.73 16.93
C PHE A 302 -0.65 -6.72 15.40
N GLU A 303 -1.37 -7.67 14.82
CA GLU A 303 -1.60 -7.77 13.37
C GLU A 303 -2.33 -6.54 12.81
N ASN A 304 -3.13 -5.84 13.59
CA ASN A 304 -3.76 -4.60 13.16
C ASN A 304 -2.70 -3.55 12.77
N ILE A 305 -1.66 -3.40 13.60
CA ILE A 305 -0.55 -2.48 13.36
C ILE A 305 0.43 -3.08 12.34
N GLN A 306 0.85 -4.33 12.53
CA GLN A 306 1.82 -5.01 11.65
C GLN A 306 1.31 -5.07 10.20
N SER A 307 0.09 -5.57 9.97
CA SER A 307 -0.46 -5.75 8.61
C SER A 307 -0.83 -4.45 7.90
N THR A 308 -0.69 -3.30 8.56
CA THR A 308 -0.96 -1.98 8.00
C THR A 308 0.26 -1.05 8.02
N ASN A 309 1.43 -1.56 8.39
CA ASN A 309 2.72 -0.96 8.04
C ASN A 309 3.27 -1.76 6.85
N TRP A 310 3.12 -1.22 5.65
CA TRP A 310 3.46 -1.91 4.40
C TRP A 310 4.83 -1.48 3.91
N GLN A 311 5.82 -2.35 4.07
CA GLN A 311 7.21 -2.03 3.72
C GLN A 311 7.74 -2.82 2.53
N SER A 312 8.89 -2.38 2.01
CA SER A 312 9.63 -2.99 0.89
C SER A 312 10.27 -4.31 1.26
#